data_AF-A0A978RX41-F1
#
_entry.id   AF-A0A978RX41-F1
#
_cell.length_a   1.000
_cell.length_b   1.000
_cell.length_c   1.000
_cell.angle_alpha   90.00
_cell.angle_beta   90.00
_cell.angle_gamma   90.00
#
_symmetry.space_group_name_H-M   'P 1'
#
loop_
_entity.id
_entity.type
_entity.pdbx_description
1 polymer ?
#
loop_
_entity_poly.entity_id
_entity_poly.type
_entity_poly.pdbx_seq_one_letter_code
_entity_poly.pdbx_strand_id
1 'polypeptide(L)'
;MLDVSDLFDNSFYLANNPDVANGVARGDFSSGLQHFELFGQFERRDPSAFFDASFYQAQYPDIADAVSQGLVVSEFQHFLSAGQLEGRDPVAEFDTAYYLQQNPDVAAIVPDQFTAYEHFLEAGQEEGRNPIATFNSNFYLQQYPDVADGVNSGVLSSAFAHFVQFGLTEGRLRMLPMDKDNFSTALELGTLSGDRTLSDSVGAADPADIYRFTLGAASNINLRLDGLAADADLEVMRDLNGNGIAENQDLVAASVELATATDSLGVSLGAGTYYIRVSHVPFIPQIPLAGQTFAPIPNADTNYNLNISVA
;
A
#
# COMPACT_ATOMS: atom_id res chain seq x y z
N MET A 1 -20.01 -16.13 7.01
CA MET A 1 -19.74 -14.75 7.41
C MET A 1 -18.70 -14.77 8.48
N LEU A 2 -17.78 -13.81 8.43
CA LEU A 2 -16.71 -13.67 9.41
C LEU A 2 -17.29 -13.41 10.79
N ASP A 3 -16.68 -14.01 11.80
CA ASP A 3 -16.98 -13.77 13.21
C ASP A 3 -15.80 -13.16 13.97
N VAL A 4 -15.94 -13.06 15.30
CA VAL A 4 -14.90 -12.49 16.16
C VAL A 4 -13.58 -13.26 16.03
N SER A 5 -13.63 -14.59 15.87
CA SER A 5 -12.43 -15.43 15.78
C SER A 5 -11.68 -15.24 14.46
N ASP A 6 -12.38 -14.86 13.40
CA ASP A 6 -11.76 -14.56 12.10
C ASP A 6 -11.10 -13.17 12.07
N LEU A 7 -11.64 -12.22 12.84
CA LEU A 7 -11.22 -10.80 12.80
C LEU A 7 -10.47 -10.33 14.05
N PHE A 8 -10.26 -11.20 15.04
CA PHE A 8 -9.45 -10.88 16.22
C PHE A 8 -8.07 -11.53 16.13
N ASP A 9 -7.03 -10.69 16.13
CA ASP A 9 -5.64 -11.14 16.23
C ASP A 9 -5.10 -10.76 17.61
N ASN A 10 -4.93 -11.76 18.48
CA ASN A 10 -4.43 -11.53 19.83
C ASN A 10 -3.01 -10.93 19.86
N SER A 11 -2.16 -11.31 18.91
CA SER A 11 -0.78 -10.80 18.86
C SER A 11 -0.78 -9.34 18.45
N PHE A 12 -1.53 -8.98 17.40
CA PHE A 12 -1.76 -7.59 17.00
C PHE A 12 -2.35 -6.78 18.16
N TYR A 13 -3.41 -7.29 18.78
CA TYR A 13 -4.13 -6.58 19.82
C TYR A 13 -3.24 -6.28 21.03
N LEU A 14 -2.47 -7.26 21.52
CA LEU A 14 -1.56 -7.03 22.65
C LEU A 14 -0.35 -6.15 22.28
N ALA A 15 0.16 -6.23 21.06
CA ALA A 15 1.25 -5.38 20.59
C ALA A 15 0.84 -3.90 20.54
N ASN A 16 -0.39 -3.62 20.09
CA ASN A 16 -0.92 -2.26 19.97
C ASN A 16 -1.54 -1.73 21.27
N ASN A 17 -1.72 -2.58 22.28
CA ASN A 17 -2.32 -2.23 23.56
C ASN A 17 -1.42 -2.67 24.74
N PRO A 18 -0.29 -1.98 25.01
CA PRO A 18 0.66 -2.38 26.04
C PRO A 18 0.07 -2.43 27.46
N ASP A 19 -0.94 -1.61 27.74
CA ASP A 19 -1.69 -1.63 28.99
C ASP A 19 -2.45 -2.95 29.18
N VAL A 20 -3.07 -3.46 28.11
CA VAL A 20 -3.75 -4.75 28.09
C VAL A 20 -2.76 -5.89 28.19
N ALA A 21 -1.65 -5.84 27.44
CA ALA A 21 -0.57 -6.84 27.54
C ALA A 21 -0.05 -6.98 28.98
N ASN A 22 0.13 -5.85 29.68
CA ASN A 22 0.50 -5.84 31.10
C ASN A 22 -0.62 -6.37 32.00
N GLY A 23 -1.90 -6.14 31.67
CA GLY A 23 -3.05 -6.72 32.37
C GLY A 23 -3.09 -8.24 32.25
N VAL A 24 -2.90 -8.78 31.04
CA VAL A 24 -2.81 -10.22 30.80
C VAL A 24 -1.63 -10.84 31.55
N ALA A 25 -0.45 -10.21 31.52
CA ALA A 25 0.73 -10.70 32.24
C ALA A 25 0.55 -10.72 33.77
N ARG A 26 -0.28 -9.83 34.32
CA ARG A 26 -0.65 -9.79 35.74
C ARG A 26 -1.81 -10.73 36.10
N GLY A 27 -2.48 -11.31 35.10
CA GLY A 27 -3.63 -12.19 35.28
C GLY A 27 -4.96 -11.47 35.49
N ASP A 28 -5.04 -10.17 35.19
CA ASP A 28 -6.30 -9.40 35.23
C ASP A 28 -7.26 -9.86 34.11
N PHE A 29 -6.68 -10.28 32.98
CA PHE A 29 -7.39 -10.87 31.84
C PHE A 29 -6.74 -12.20 31.45
N SER A 30 -7.55 -13.17 31.02
CA SER A 30 -7.08 -14.45 30.51
C SER A 30 -6.45 -14.36 29.12
N SER A 31 -6.83 -13.35 28.33
CA SER A 31 -6.32 -13.09 26.99
C SER A 31 -6.62 -11.65 26.55
N GLY A 32 -6.00 -11.22 25.45
CA GLY A 32 -6.37 -9.96 24.78
C GLY A 32 -7.83 -10.01 24.30
N LEU A 33 -8.28 -11.17 23.81
CA LEU A 33 -9.67 -11.37 23.38
C LEU A 33 -10.66 -11.08 24.51
N GLN A 34 -10.40 -11.60 25.72
CA GLN A 34 -11.27 -11.32 26.87
C GLN A 34 -11.35 -9.83 27.17
N HIS A 35 -10.22 -9.12 27.12
CA HIS A 35 -10.23 -7.66 27.28
C HIS A 35 -11.03 -6.99 26.16
N PHE A 36 -10.83 -7.40 24.92
CA PHE A 36 -11.51 -6.81 23.77
C PHE A 36 -13.03 -6.97 23.84
N GLU A 37 -13.51 -8.18 24.13
CA GLU A 37 -14.94 -8.47 24.26
C GLU A 37 -15.61 -7.69 25.40
N LEU A 38 -14.91 -7.52 26.53
CA LEU A 38 -15.46 -6.84 27.70
C LEU A 38 -15.31 -5.32 27.66
N PHE A 39 -14.25 -4.81 27.04
CA PHE A 39 -13.85 -3.40 27.09
C PHE A 39 -13.41 -2.87 25.73
N GLY A 40 -12.47 -3.53 25.06
CA GLY A 40 -11.80 -2.99 23.88
C GLY A 40 -12.72 -2.56 22.73
N GLN A 41 -13.75 -3.35 22.43
CA GLN A 41 -14.72 -3.01 21.38
C GLN A 41 -15.53 -1.74 21.70
N PHE A 42 -15.68 -1.40 22.99
CA PHE A 42 -16.35 -0.18 23.46
C PHE A 42 -15.38 1.01 23.60
N GLU A 43 -14.08 0.72 23.67
CA GLU A 43 -12.98 1.68 23.70
C GLU A 43 -12.47 2.06 22.31
N ARG A 44 -13.08 1.51 21.24
CA ARG A 44 -12.65 1.68 19.83
C ARG A 44 -11.21 1.23 19.60
N ARG A 45 -10.80 0.14 20.26
CA ARG A 45 -9.52 -0.51 19.97
C ARG A 45 -9.69 -1.48 18.82
N ASP A 46 -8.77 -1.45 17.87
CA ASP A 46 -8.86 -2.31 16.70
C ASP A 46 -8.53 -3.77 17.06
N PRO A 47 -9.38 -4.75 16.69
CA PRO A 47 -9.17 -6.16 17.04
C PRO A 47 -8.09 -6.85 16.21
N SER A 48 -7.81 -6.33 15.00
CA SER A 48 -6.78 -6.79 14.08
C SER A 48 -6.48 -5.70 13.05
N ALA A 49 -5.55 -5.94 12.15
CA ALA A 49 -5.32 -5.09 10.98
C ALA A 49 -6.51 -5.09 9.97
N PHE A 50 -7.51 -5.96 10.16
CA PHE A 50 -8.64 -6.14 9.24
C PHE A 50 -9.92 -5.43 9.70
N PHE A 51 -9.85 -4.61 10.74
CA PHE A 51 -10.96 -3.75 11.15
C PHE A 51 -10.44 -2.49 11.84
N ASP A 52 -10.81 -1.32 11.32
CA ASP A 52 -10.50 -0.02 11.90
C ASP A 52 -11.78 0.61 12.46
N ALA A 53 -11.89 0.64 13.79
CA ALA A 53 -13.07 1.15 14.47
C ALA A 53 -13.25 2.66 14.27
N SER A 54 -12.15 3.41 14.13
CA SER A 54 -12.18 4.86 13.94
C SER A 54 -12.59 5.21 12.52
N PHE A 55 -12.06 4.51 11.52
CA PHE A 55 -12.48 4.61 10.14
C PHE A 55 -13.96 4.25 9.99
N TYR A 56 -14.39 3.10 10.52
CA TYR A 56 -15.77 2.63 10.38
C TYR A 56 -16.77 3.64 10.97
N GLN A 57 -16.46 4.21 12.13
CA GLN A 57 -17.26 5.28 12.73
C GLN A 57 -17.33 6.52 11.85
N ALA A 58 -16.19 6.98 11.31
CA ALA A 58 -16.12 8.18 10.50
C ALA A 58 -16.85 8.00 9.14
N GLN A 59 -16.70 6.82 8.55
CA GLN A 59 -17.28 6.46 7.25
C GLN A 59 -18.79 6.22 7.35
N TYR A 60 -19.28 5.73 8.48
CA TYR A 60 -20.68 5.38 8.69
C TYR A 60 -21.30 6.13 9.87
N PRO A 61 -21.60 7.45 9.72
CA PRO A 61 -22.20 8.26 10.77
C PRO A 61 -23.52 7.73 11.32
N ASP A 62 -24.29 7.00 10.50
CA ASP A 62 -25.53 6.36 10.92
C ASP A 62 -25.30 5.26 11.98
N ILE A 63 -24.18 4.53 11.88
CA ILE A 63 -23.79 3.53 12.87
C ILE A 63 -23.22 4.21 14.11
N ALA A 64 -22.41 5.25 13.93
CA ALA A 64 -21.90 6.06 15.04
C ALA A 64 -23.05 6.62 15.92
N ASP A 65 -24.08 7.15 15.27
CA ASP A 65 -25.29 7.65 15.95
C ASP A 65 -26.03 6.51 16.66
N ALA A 66 -26.19 5.35 16.01
CA ALA A 66 -26.85 4.18 16.61
C ALA A 66 -26.09 3.64 17.84
N VAL A 67 -24.75 3.61 17.80
CA VAL A 67 -23.90 3.25 18.95
C VAL A 67 -24.08 4.27 20.08
N SER A 68 -24.07 5.57 19.77
CA SER A 68 -24.28 6.62 20.79
C SER A 68 -25.64 6.56 21.49
N GLN A 69 -26.65 6.04 20.79
CA GLN A 69 -28.01 5.83 21.31
C GLN A 69 -28.19 4.47 22.01
N GLY A 70 -27.15 3.61 22.01
CA GLY A 70 -27.22 2.26 22.56
C GLY A 70 -28.12 1.31 21.76
N LEU A 71 -28.41 1.64 20.49
CA LEU A 71 -29.17 0.77 19.57
C LEU A 71 -28.28 -0.31 18.96
N VAL A 72 -26.98 -0.03 18.86
CA VAL A 72 -25.94 -0.92 18.39
C VAL A 72 -24.88 -1.03 19.50
N VAL A 73 -24.34 -2.24 19.70
CA VAL A 73 -23.39 -2.53 20.77
C VAL A 73 -22.05 -1.82 20.56
N SER A 74 -21.49 -1.92 19.36
CA SER A 74 -20.23 -1.31 18.92
C SER A 74 -20.17 -1.32 17.40
N GLU A 75 -19.26 -0.53 16.80
CA GLU A 75 -18.98 -0.53 15.37
C GLU A 75 -18.57 -1.93 14.88
N PHE A 76 -17.71 -2.62 15.65
CA PHE A 76 -17.28 -3.99 15.34
C PHE A 76 -18.45 -4.97 15.38
N GLN A 77 -19.30 -4.90 16.40
CA GLN A 77 -20.48 -5.77 16.49
C GLN A 77 -21.48 -5.51 15.37
N HIS A 78 -21.63 -4.24 14.94
CA HIS A 78 -22.44 -3.93 13.76
C HIS A 78 -21.87 -4.62 12.52
N PHE A 79 -20.57 -4.51 12.28
CA PHE A 79 -19.94 -5.13 11.13
C PHE A 79 -20.16 -6.65 11.08
N LEU A 80 -19.98 -7.34 12.21
CA LEU A 80 -20.22 -8.77 12.33
C LEU A 80 -21.69 -9.16 12.10
N SER A 81 -22.63 -8.36 12.58
CA SER A 81 -24.06 -8.71 12.55
C SER A 81 -24.81 -8.29 11.28
N ALA A 82 -24.34 -7.23 10.60
CA ALA A 82 -25.02 -6.65 9.45
C ALA A 82 -24.06 -6.03 8.42
N GLY A 83 -23.01 -5.33 8.87
CA GLY A 83 -22.16 -4.52 7.98
C GLY A 83 -21.54 -5.31 6.82
N GLN A 84 -21.12 -6.56 7.05
CA GLN A 84 -20.63 -7.44 5.98
C GLN A 84 -21.67 -7.65 4.86
N LEU A 85 -22.95 -7.89 5.21
CA LEU A 85 -24.04 -8.09 4.24
C LEU A 85 -24.49 -6.79 3.58
N GLU A 86 -24.36 -5.68 4.30
CA GLU A 86 -24.63 -4.34 3.78
C GLU A 86 -23.54 -3.85 2.81
N GLY A 87 -22.43 -4.58 2.68
CA GLY A 87 -21.29 -4.19 1.86
C GLY A 87 -20.53 -2.99 2.42
N ARG A 88 -20.49 -2.86 3.76
CA ARG A 88 -19.71 -1.82 4.44
C ARG A 88 -18.26 -2.25 4.58
N ASP A 89 -17.36 -1.34 4.29
CA ASP A 89 -15.91 -1.57 4.31
C ASP A 89 -15.39 -1.40 5.76
N PRO A 90 -14.70 -2.41 6.32
CA PRO A 90 -14.19 -2.36 7.68
C PRO A 90 -12.87 -1.60 7.84
N VAL A 91 -12.18 -1.33 6.73
CA VAL A 91 -10.88 -0.63 6.65
C VAL A 91 -10.86 0.24 5.40
N ALA A 92 -10.03 1.29 5.39
CA ALA A 92 -9.93 2.20 4.25
C ALA A 92 -9.26 1.55 3.02
N GLU A 93 -8.49 0.48 3.24
CA GLU A 93 -7.70 -0.22 2.23
C GLU A 93 -8.50 -1.32 1.51
N PHE A 94 -9.80 -1.45 1.78
CA PHE A 94 -10.71 -2.34 1.06
C PHE A 94 -11.91 -1.53 0.53
N ASP A 95 -12.29 -1.80 -0.72
CA ASP A 95 -13.47 -1.21 -1.34
C ASP A 95 -14.33 -2.34 -1.92
N THR A 96 -15.46 -2.60 -1.27
CA THR A 96 -16.42 -3.65 -1.67
C THR A 96 -16.90 -3.45 -3.11
N ALA A 97 -17.19 -2.22 -3.52
CA ALA A 97 -17.72 -1.95 -4.85
C ALA A 97 -16.67 -2.19 -5.93
N TYR A 98 -15.44 -1.71 -5.70
CA TYR A 98 -14.30 -2.01 -6.56
C TYR A 98 -14.04 -3.51 -6.64
N TYR A 99 -13.97 -4.19 -5.49
CA TYR A 99 -13.64 -5.60 -5.43
C TYR A 99 -14.65 -6.44 -6.23
N LEU A 100 -15.96 -6.19 -6.07
CA LEU A 100 -16.98 -6.91 -6.84
C LEU A 100 -16.97 -6.53 -8.32
N GLN A 101 -16.63 -5.29 -8.67
CA GLN A 101 -16.50 -4.88 -10.06
C GLN A 101 -15.34 -5.61 -10.77
N GLN A 102 -14.20 -5.77 -10.09
CA GLN A 102 -13.02 -6.46 -10.66
C GLN A 102 -13.17 -7.98 -10.65
N ASN A 103 -14.07 -8.51 -9.83
CA ASN A 103 -14.25 -9.95 -9.61
C ASN A 103 -15.69 -10.38 -9.91
N PRO A 104 -16.13 -10.41 -11.19
CA PRO A 104 -17.51 -10.75 -11.57
C PRO A 104 -17.94 -12.15 -11.14
N ASP A 105 -16.99 -13.09 -11.01
CA ASP A 105 -17.22 -14.43 -10.50
C ASP A 105 -17.63 -14.41 -9.01
N VAL A 106 -17.03 -13.54 -8.21
CA VAL A 106 -17.40 -13.31 -6.82
C VAL A 106 -18.73 -12.55 -6.75
N ALA A 107 -18.90 -11.50 -7.56
CA ALA A 107 -20.14 -10.74 -7.64
C ALA A 107 -21.38 -11.60 -7.95
N ALA A 108 -21.19 -12.74 -8.63
CA ALA A 108 -22.27 -13.66 -8.96
C ALA A 108 -22.72 -14.56 -7.79
N ILE A 109 -21.94 -14.66 -6.70
CA ILE A 109 -22.20 -15.56 -5.57
C ILE A 109 -22.38 -14.85 -4.23
N VAL A 110 -22.09 -13.56 -4.15
CA VAL A 110 -22.37 -12.73 -2.97
C VAL A 110 -23.81 -12.18 -3.01
N PRO A 111 -24.47 -11.97 -1.86
CA PRO A 111 -24.04 -12.35 -0.51
C PRO A 111 -24.45 -13.79 -0.13
N ASP A 112 -24.97 -14.59 -1.06
CA ASP A 112 -25.62 -15.87 -0.75
C ASP A 112 -24.66 -16.95 -0.22
N GLN A 113 -23.41 -16.99 -0.68
CA GLN A 113 -22.39 -17.94 -0.21
C GLN A 113 -21.40 -17.32 0.77
N PHE A 114 -20.93 -16.12 0.45
CA PHE A 114 -19.97 -15.34 1.24
C PHE A 114 -20.31 -13.87 1.10
N THR A 115 -19.78 -13.04 2.00
CA THR A 115 -19.69 -11.59 1.72
C THR A 115 -18.46 -11.27 0.87
N ALA A 116 -18.40 -10.08 0.27
CA ALA A 116 -17.23 -9.67 -0.51
C ALA A 116 -15.94 -9.67 0.32
N TYR A 117 -16.04 -9.17 1.56
CA TYR A 117 -14.91 -9.11 2.48
C TYR A 117 -14.49 -10.49 2.98
N GLU A 118 -15.46 -11.38 3.27
CA GLU A 118 -15.21 -12.77 3.61
C GLU A 118 -14.46 -13.51 2.49
N HIS A 119 -14.93 -13.39 1.24
CA HIS A 119 -14.21 -13.99 0.11
C HIS A 119 -12.80 -13.41 -0.01
N PHE A 120 -12.61 -12.10 0.17
CA PHE A 120 -11.28 -11.52 0.09
C PHE A 120 -10.34 -12.10 1.15
N LEU A 121 -10.78 -12.16 2.41
CA LEU A 121 -9.95 -12.68 3.49
C LEU A 121 -9.63 -14.17 3.33
N GLU A 122 -10.60 -15.00 2.95
CA GLU A 122 -10.44 -16.46 2.88
C GLU A 122 -9.77 -16.97 1.60
N ALA A 123 -9.91 -16.25 0.48
CA ALA A 123 -9.43 -16.72 -0.82
C ALA A 123 -8.79 -15.62 -1.67
N GLY A 124 -9.40 -14.42 -1.71
CA GLY A 124 -8.99 -13.35 -2.61
C GLY A 124 -7.54 -12.92 -2.43
N GLN A 125 -7.05 -12.91 -1.19
CA GLN A 125 -5.65 -12.61 -0.89
C GLN A 125 -4.68 -13.63 -1.50
N GLU A 126 -4.96 -14.93 -1.38
CA GLU A 126 -4.13 -16.01 -1.93
C GLU A 126 -4.21 -16.05 -3.47
N GLU A 127 -5.36 -15.69 -4.02
CA GLU A 127 -5.59 -15.56 -5.45
C GLU A 127 -4.94 -14.29 -6.05
N GLY A 128 -4.31 -13.45 -5.23
CA GLY A 128 -3.66 -12.21 -5.66
C GLY A 128 -4.65 -11.13 -6.13
N ARG A 129 -5.91 -11.19 -5.70
CA ARG A 129 -6.93 -10.18 -6.02
C ARG A 129 -6.65 -8.88 -5.28
N ASN A 130 -6.88 -7.77 -5.96
CA ASN A 130 -6.66 -6.44 -5.40
C ASN A 130 -7.91 -6.00 -4.62
N PRO A 131 -7.78 -5.57 -3.34
CA PRO A 131 -8.89 -5.16 -2.49
C PRO A 131 -9.41 -3.75 -2.77
N ILE A 132 -8.57 -2.91 -3.37
CA ILE A 132 -8.86 -1.52 -3.70
C ILE A 132 -8.10 -1.12 -4.96
N ALA A 133 -8.61 -0.16 -5.71
CA ALA A 133 -7.98 0.35 -6.92
C ALA A 133 -6.54 0.83 -6.70
N THR A 134 -6.21 1.26 -5.48
CA THR A 134 -4.90 1.83 -5.13
C THR A 134 -3.89 0.84 -4.55
N PHE A 135 -4.18 -0.47 -4.58
CA PHE A 135 -3.27 -1.52 -4.11
C PHE A 135 -3.14 -2.63 -5.15
N ASN A 136 -1.92 -3.10 -5.37
CA ASN A 136 -1.63 -4.22 -6.25
C ASN A 136 -0.82 -5.29 -5.50
N SER A 137 -1.47 -6.39 -5.15
CA SER A 137 -0.90 -7.49 -4.37
C SER A 137 0.35 -8.08 -5.04
N ASN A 138 0.31 -8.25 -6.36
CA ASN A 138 1.42 -8.82 -7.13
C ASN A 138 2.62 -7.86 -7.18
N PHE A 139 2.38 -6.57 -7.41
CA PHE A 139 3.41 -5.55 -7.33
C PHE A 139 4.06 -5.55 -5.94
N TYR A 140 3.25 -5.54 -4.89
CA TYR A 140 3.73 -5.45 -3.53
C TYR A 140 4.67 -6.62 -3.17
N LEU A 141 4.29 -7.86 -3.53
CA LEU A 141 5.15 -9.04 -3.30
C LEU A 141 6.39 -9.05 -4.19
N GLN A 142 6.33 -8.53 -5.41
CA GLN A 142 7.49 -8.46 -6.31
C GLN A 142 8.48 -7.38 -5.87
N GLN A 143 7.97 -6.23 -5.42
CA GLN A 143 8.78 -5.10 -4.96
C GLN A 143 9.43 -5.36 -3.60
N TYR A 144 8.79 -6.17 -2.75
CA TYR A 144 9.25 -6.45 -1.39
C TYR A 144 9.51 -7.94 -1.17
N PRO A 145 10.71 -8.43 -1.55
CA PRO A 145 11.08 -9.84 -1.37
C PRO A 145 11.00 -10.33 0.07
N ASP A 146 11.23 -9.46 1.06
CA ASP A 146 11.08 -9.79 2.47
C ASP A 146 9.62 -10.10 2.86
N VAL A 147 8.67 -9.37 2.27
CA VAL A 147 7.23 -9.64 2.43
C VAL A 147 6.87 -10.94 1.71
N ALA A 148 7.36 -11.13 0.48
CA ALA A 148 7.12 -12.37 -0.26
C ALA A 148 7.65 -13.60 0.48
N ASP A 149 8.85 -13.52 1.06
CA ASP A 149 9.41 -14.59 1.88
C ASP A 149 8.60 -14.82 3.16
N GLY A 150 8.13 -13.74 3.80
CA GLY A 150 7.23 -13.81 4.96
C GLY A 150 5.91 -14.50 4.64
N VAL A 151 5.30 -14.21 3.48
CA VAL A 151 4.07 -14.86 3.00
C VAL A 151 4.34 -16.33 2.66
N ASN A 152 5.39 -16.62 1.89
CA ASN A 152 5.76 -17.99 1.49
C ASN A 152 6.11 -18.90 2.68
N SER A 153 6.64 -18.32 3.77
CA SER A 153 6.96 -19.04 5.00
C SER A 153 5.78 -19.14 5.98
N GLY A 154 4.65 -18.49 5.68
CA GLY A 154 3.47 -18.43 6.55
C GLY A 154 3.65 -17.55 7.79
N VAL A 155 4.69 -16.71 7.82
CA VAL A 155 4.90 -15.72 8.89
C VAL A 155 3.97 -14.53 8.72
N LEU A 156 3.70 -14.14 7.47
CA LEU A 156 2.72 -13.13 7.09
C LEU A 156 1.55 -13.81 6.38
N SER A 157 0.32 -13.40 6.69
CA SER A 157 -0.86 -13.99 6.07
C SER A 157 -0.97 -13.62 4.58
N SER A 158 -0.60 -12.41 4.20
CA SER A 158 -0.66 -11.94 2.81
C SER A 158 0.12 -10.63 2.61
N ALA A 159 0.25 -10.22 1.34
CA ALA A 159 0.75 -8.90 0.96
C ALA A 159 -0.07 -7.76 1.60
N PHE A 160 -1.40 -7.91 1.58
CA PHE A 160 -2.33 -6.92 2.11
C PHE A 160 -2.23 -6.81 3.63
N ALA A 161 -2.14 -7.95 4.33
CA ALA A 161 -1.95 -7.98 5.78
C ALA A 161 -0.68 -7.22 6.19
N HIS A 162 0.43 -7.48 5.50
CA HIS A 162 1.66 -6.72 5.71
C HIS A 162 1.47 -5.25 5.39
N PHE A 163 0.84 -4.92 4.26
CA PHE A 163 0.64 -3.54 3.86
C PHE A 163 -0.13 -2.73 4.90
N VAL A 164 -1.27 -3.23 5.36
CA VAL A 164 -2.10 -2.54 6.37
C VAL A 164 -1.38 -2.46 7.71
N GLN A 165 -0.70 -3.54 8.13
CA GLN A 165 -0.07 -3.60 9.45
C GLN A 165 1.26 -2.85 9.54
N PHE A 166 2.09 -2.89 8.50
CA PHE A 166 3.46 -2.39 8.50
C PHE A 166 3.73 -1.49 7.30
N GLY A 167 3.32 -1.90 6.10
CA GLY A 167 3.66 -1.23 4.85
C GLY A 167 3.28 0.24 4.80
N LEU A 168 2.09 0.58 5.30
CA LEU A 168 1.67 1.96 5.48
C LEU A 168 2.72 2.70 6.32
N THR A 169 3.07 2.18 7.49
CA THR A 169 4.06 2.77 8.42
C THR A 169 5.50 2.81 7.93
N GLU A 170 5.85 1.89 7.05
CA GLU A 170 7.18 1.79 6.45
C GLU A 170 7.31 2.66 5.19
N GLY A 171 6.22 3.27 4.71
CA GLY A 171 6.21 4.06 3.47
C GLY A 171 6.29 3.20 2.20
N ARG A 172 5.89 1.92 2.28
CA ARG A 172 5.97 1.01 1.14
C ARG A 172 4.93 1.35 0.06
N LEU A 173 5.39 1.45 -1.18
CA LEU A 173 4.56 1.60 -2.37
C LEU A 173 3.52 0.49 -2.44
N ARG A 174 2.25 0.88 -2.62
CA ARG A 174 1.11 -0.04 -2.72
C ARG A 174 0.76 -0.47 -4.15
N MET A 175 1.19 0.31 -5.13
CA MET A 175 1.07 0.03 -6.56
C MET A 175 2.02 0.96 -7.33
N LEU A 176 2.27 0.68 -8.61
CA LEU A 176 2.83 1.68 -9.52
C LEU A 176 1.81 2.83 -9.70
N PRO A 177 2.21 4.11 -9.63
CA PRO A 177 1.31 5.24 -9.84
C PRO A 177 0.53 5.18 -11.18
N MET A 178 -0.78 4.99 -11.12
CA MET A 178 -1.62 4.83 -12.33
C MET A 178 -1.85 6.13 -13.10
N ASP A 179 -1.88 5.99 -14.43
CA ASP A 179 -2.41 6.87 -15.50
C ASP A 179 -1.47 7.84 -16.26
N LYS A 180 -0.18 7.97 -15.90
CA LYS A 180 0.84 8.62 -16.79
C LYS A 180 2.02 7.73 -17.17
N ASP A 181 1.93 6.46 -16.80
CA ASP A 181 2.95 5.44 -17.03
C ASP A 181 2.89 4.86 -18.45
N ASN A 182 2.77 5.72 -19.45
CA ASN A 182 2.81 5.33 -20.85
C ASN A 182 4.16 5.71 -21.46
N PHE A 183 4.91 4.72 -21.94
CA PHE A 183 6.19 4.96 -22.61
C PHE A 183 6.04 5.83 -23.88
N SER A 184 4.84 5.93 -24.46
CA SER A 184 4.56 6.80 -25.61
C SER A 184 4.51 8.29 -25.27
N THR A 185 4.32 8.66 -24.00
CA THR A 185 4.35 10.06 -23.53
C THR A 185 5.73 10.47 -23.01
N ALA A 186 6.71 9.56 -23.03
CA ALA A 186 8.04 9.82 -22.51
C ALA A 186 8.75 10.97 -23.24
N LEU A 187 9.41 11.85 -22.49
CA LEU A 187 10.25 12.90 -23.04
C LEU A 187 11.48 12.30 -23.70
N GLU A 188 11.65 12.54 -25.00
CA GLU A 188 12.75 11.99 -25.79
C GLU A 188 14.09 12.68 -25.48
N LEU A 189 14.98 11.98 -24.79
CA LEU A 189 16.37 12.37 -24.61
C LEU A 189 17.22 12.00 -25.83
N GLY A 190 16.80 11.04 -26.64
CA GLY A 190 17.57 10.51 -27.75
C GLY A 190 18.76 9.65 -27.29
N THR A 191 19.82 9.57 -28.10
CA THR A 191 21.00 8.79 -27.73
C THR A 191 21.82 9.50 -26.65
N LEU A 192 22.08 8.81 -25.54
CA LEU A 192 23.00 9.32 -24.52
C LEU A 192 24.43 9.04 -24.93
N SER A 193 25.25 10.08 -24.95
CA SER A 193 26.68 10.03 -25.27
C SER A 193 27.54 10.84 -24.30
N GLY A 194 26.94 11.33 -23.21
CA GLY A 194 27.57 12.13 -22.18
C GLY A 194 26.56 12.54 -21.11
N ASP A 195 27.05 13.25 -20.10
CA ASP A 195 26.24 13.64 -18.95
C ASP A 195 25.12 14.63 -19.30
N ARG A 196 24.01 14.56 -18.58
CA ARG A 196 22.86 15.46 -18.69
C ARG A 196 22.29 15.79 -17.31
N THR A 197 21.70 16.97 -17.20
CA THR A 197 20.88 17.34 -16.05
C THR A 197 19.56 17.89 -16.56
N LEU A 198 18.47 17.40 -15.98
CA LEU A 198 17.10 17.82 -16.24
C LEU A 198 16.50 18.30 -14.92
N SER A 199 15.60 19.28 -14.98
CA SER A 199 14.86 19.73 -13.81
C SER A 199 13.37 19.68 -14.15
N ASP A 200 12.59 19.09 -13.26
CA ASP A 200 11.15 18.91 -13.43
C ASP A 200 10.46 18.78 -12.06
N SER A 201 9.19 18.38 -12.05
CA SER A 201 8.43 18.16 -10.82
C SER A 201 7.42 17.03 -10.94
N VAL A 202 7.37 16.16 -9.92
CA VAL A 202 6.30 15.19 -9.74
C VAL A 202 5.41 15.57 -8.56
N GLY A 203 4.14 15.17 -8.60
CA GLY A 203 3.14 15.54 -7.60
C GLY A 203 1.81 14.81 -7.77
N ALA A 204 0.81 15.20 -7.00
CA ALA A 204 -0.49 14.50 -7.01
C ALA A 204 -1.22 14.58 -8.37
N ALA A 205 -1.06 15.69 -9.10
CA ALA A 205 -1.62 15.88 -10.45
C ALA A 205 -0.67 15.39 -11.57
N ASP A 206 0.60 15.18 -11.24
CA ASP A 206 1.63 14.67 -12.15
C ASP A 206 2.44 13.56 -11.49
N PRO A 207 1.87 12.35 -11.39
CA PRO A 207 2.40 11.33 -10.49
C PRO A 207 3.71 10.72 -10.98
N ALA A 208 4.05 10.88 -12.26
CA ALA A 208 5.29 10.36 -12.81
C ALA A 208 5.72 11.12 -14.06
N ASP A 209 7.02 11.34 -14.16
CA ASP A 209 7.71 11.78 -15.37
C ASP A 209 8.48 10.62 -15.97
N ILE A 210 8.39 10.46 -17.29
CA ILE A 210 9.11 9.41 -18.01
C ILE A 210 10.01 10.04 -19.06
N TYR A 211 11.28 9.64 -19.07
CA TYR A 211 12.28 10.06 -20.03
C TYR A 211 12.74 8.86 -20.84
N ARG A 212 12.73 8.97 -22.18
CA ARG A 212 13.18 7.91 -23.07
C ARG A 212 14.58 8.18 -23.58
N PHE A 213 15.44 7.18 -23.57
CA PHE A 213 16.79 7.30 -24.11
C PHE A 213 17.26 6.04 -24.85
N THR A 214 18.29 6.21 -25.68
CA THR A 214 18.95 5.09 -26.36
C THR A 214 20.43 5.02 -26.05
N LEU A 215 20.98 3.81 -26.00
CA LEU A 215 22.40 3.53 -25.89
C LEU A 215 22.88 2.84 -27.16
N GLY A 216 23.93 3.40 -27.78
CA GLY A 216 24.54 2.84 -28.99
C GLY A 216 25.46 1.64 -28.73
N ALA A 217 25.89 1.46 -27.49
CA ALA A 217 26.75 0.37 -27.02
C ALA A 217 26.40 0.03 -25.57
N ALA A 218 27.00 -1.03 -25.03
CA ALA A 218 26.89 -1.30 -23.60
C ALA A 218 27.61 -0.18 -22.81
N SER A 219 26.97 0.32 -21.76
CA SER A 219 27.43 1.48 -20.99
C SER A 219 27.00 1.36 -19.53
N ASN A 220 27.75 2.00 -18.64
CA ASN A 220 27.33 2.16 -17.25
C ASN A 220 26.60 3.50 -17.12
N ILE A 221 25.38 3.45 -16.58
CA ILE A 221 24.55 4.62 -16.35
C ILE A 221 24.49 4.86 -14.85
N ASN A 222 24.79 6.09 -14.44
CA ASN A 222 24.59 6.55 -13.07
C ASN A 222 23.52 7.64 -13.10
N LEU A 223 22.46 7.43 -12.33
CA LEU A 223 21.38 8.36 -12.14
C LEU A 223 21.40 8.88 -10.71
N ARG A 224 21.10 10.16 -10.55
CA ARG A 224 20.97 10.80 -9.25
C ARG A 224 19.81 11.78 -9.29
N LEU A 225 18.86 11.61 -8.38
CA LEU A 225 17.74 12.51 -8.17
C LEU A 225 18.00 13.35 -6.93
N ASP A 226 18.16 14.66 -7.08
CA ASP A 226 18.35 15.58 -5.95
C ASP A 226 17.48 16.82 -6.03
N GLY A 227 17.57 17.69 -5.02
CA GLY A 227 16.73 18.89 -4.92
C GLY A 227 15.31 18.64 -4.38
N LEU A 228 15.05 17.42 -3.90
CA LEU A 228 13.74 16.99 -3.40
C LEU A 228 13.26 17.79 -2.19
N ALA A 229 12.01 18.23 -2.24
CA ALA A 229 11.26 18.84 -1.13
C ALA A 229 10.23 17.89 -0.51
N ALA A 230 9.91 16.80 -1.20
CA ALA A 230 9.13 15.65 -0.75
C ALA A 230 9.60 14.39 -1.52
N ASP A 231 8.99 13.26 -1.18
CA ASP A 231 9.43 11.93 -1.58
C ASP A 231 9.16 11.64 -3.06
N ALA A 232 10.18 11.12 -3.74
CA ALA A 232 10.10 10.73 -5.14
C ALA A 232 11.09 9.61 -5.45
N ASP A 233 10.62 8.59 -6.13
CA ASP A 233 11.41 7.41 -6.48
C ASP A 233 12.00 7.52 -7.88
N LEU A 234 13.08 6.77 -8.12
CA LEU A 234 13.82 6.78 -9.37
C LEU A 234 13.98 5.37 -9.94
N GLU A 235 13.44 5.13 -11.14
CA GLU A 235 13.49 3.83 -11.80
C GLU A 235 14.13 3.88 -13.19
N VAL A 236 14.79 2.79 -13.58
CA VAL A 236 15.20 2.50 -14.96
C VAL A 236 14.32 1.37 -15.46
N MET A 237 13.75 1.55 -16.65
CA MET A 237 12.81 0.61 -17.25
C MET A 237 13.14 0.31 -18.72
N ARG A 238 12.55 -0.75 -19.24
CA ARG A 238 12.60 -1.17 -20.64
C ARG A 238 11.32 -1.91 -21.00
N ASP A 239 10.61 -1.42 -22.01
CA ASP A 239 9.43 -2.09 -22.58
C ASP A 239 9.76 -3.49 -23.12
N LEU A 240 9.55 -4.51 -22.31
CA LEU A 240 9.92 -5.89 -22.60
C LEU A 240 8.80 -6.65 -23.31
N ASN A 241 7.53 -6.30 -23.07
CA ASN A 241 6.39 -6.92 -23.75
C ASN A 241 5.91 -6.16 -25.00
N GLY A 242 6.37 -4.92 -25.21
CA GLY A 242 6.06 -4.10 -26.37
C GLY A 242 4.67 -3.47 -26.35
N ASN A 243 4.01 -3.37 -25.19
CA ASN A 243 2.67 -2.79 -25.09
C ASN A 243 2.69 -1.27 -24.88
N GLY A 244 3.87 -0.68 -24.66
CA GLY A 244 4.05 0.76 -24.46
C GLY A 244 3.57 1.27 -23.09
N ILE A 245 3.28 0.40 -22.14
CA ILE A 245 2.86 0.73 -20.78
C ILE A 245 4.03 0.39 -19.85
N ALA A 246 4.36 1.29 -18.92
CA ALA A 246 5.37 1.01 -17.92
C ALA A 246 4.77 0.12 -16.83
N GLU A 247 5.20 -1.13 -16.80
CA GLU A 247 4.74 -2.14 -15.85
C GLU A 247 5.92 -2.75 -15.09
N ASN A 248 5.66 -3.56 -14.06
CA ASN A 248 6.75 -4.11 -13.24
C ASN A 248 7.68 -5.04 -14.02
N GLN A 249 7.13 -5.80 -14.96
CA GLN A 249 7.90 -6.61 -15.89
C GLN A 249 8.89 -5.80 -16.74
N ASP A 250 8.73 -4.48 -16.83
CA ASP A 250 9.61 -3.56 -17.56
C ASP A 250 10.66 -2.92 -16.65
N LEU A 251 10.61 -3.14 -15.34
CA LEU A 251 11.57 -2.61 -14.38
C LEU A 251 12.95 -3.27 -14.56
N VAL A 252 13.98 -2.44 -14.69
CA VAL A 252 15.37 -2.88 -14.80
C VAL A 252 16.11 -2.66 -13.48
N ALA A 253 15.95 -1.49 -12.86
CA ALA A 253 16.51 -1.17 -11.55
C ALA A 253 15.78 0.05 -10.93
N ALA A 254 15.84 0.22 -9.60
CA ALA A 254 15.21 1.33 -8.90
C ALA A 254 16.03 1.81 -7.70
N SER A 255 15.77 3.03 -7.27
CA SER A 255 16.14 3.65 -5.99
C SER A 255 14.85 4.20 -5.36
N VAL A 256 14.67 3.97 -4.06
CA VAL A 256 13.43 4.27 -3.31
C VAL A 256 13.75 4.89 -1.93
N GLU A 257 14.72 5.81 -1.92
CA GLU A 257 15.19 6.44 -0.68
C GLU A 257 14.12 7.40 -0.13
N LEU A 258 13.78 7.26 1.14
CA LEU A 258 12.62 7.94 1.72
C LEU A 258 12.77 9.47 1.85
N ALA A 259 11.62 10.13 1.85
CA ALA A 259 11.43 11.54 2.20
C ALA A 259 12.18 12.53 1.29
N THR A 260 13.29 13.12 1.74
CA THR A 260 14.08 14.06 0.92
C THR A 260 15.51 13.56 0.73
N ALA A 261 15.73 12.26 0.97
CA ALA A 261 16.99 11.63 0.68
C ALA A 261 17.26 11.69 -0.82
N THR A 262 18.53 11.62 -1.21
CA THR A 262 18.91 11.62 -2.62
C THR A 262 18.85 10.19 -3.14
N ASP A 263 18.01 9.94 -4.13
CA ASP A 263 18.04 8.70 -4.87
C ASP A 263 19.26 8.63 -5.79
N SER A 264 19.93 7.49 -5.78
CA SER A 264 21.13 7.27 -6.57
C SER A 264 21.19 5.84 -7.04
N LEU A 265 21.27 5.67 -8.36
CA LEU A 265 21.18 4.37 -9.01
C LEU A 265 22.31 4.21 -10.04
N GLY A 266 23.11 3.15 -9.91
CA GLY A 266 24.11 2.75 -10.90
C GLY A 266 23.72 1.43 -11.57
N VAL A 267 23.67 1.39 -12.90
CA VAL A 267 23.26 0.19 -13.65
C VAL A 267 24.06 0.01 -14.94
N SER A 268 24.48 -1.22 -15.23
CA SER A 268 25.13 -1.60 -16.49
C SER A 268 24.08 -2.05 -17.51
N LEU A 269 23.98 -1.35 -18.63
CA LEU A 269 22.98 -1.60 -19.65
C LEU A 269 23.64 -1.97 -20.98
N GLY A 270 23.03 -2.89 -21.73
CA GLY A 270 23.41 -3.17 -23.12
C GLY A 270 22.91 -2.09 -24.08
N ALA A 271 23.36 -2.14 -25.34
CA ALA A 271 22.80 -1.28 -26.39
C ALA A 271 21.28 -1.49 -26.53
N GLY A 272 20.51 -0.41 -26.67
CA GLY A 272 19.06 -0.51 -26.73
C GLY A 272 18.32 0.77 -26.34
N THR A 273 17.01 0.66 -26.23
CA THR A 273 16.11 1.71 -25.75
C THR A 273 15.73 1.42 -24.30
N TYR A 274 15.77 2.45 -23.47
CA TYR A 274 15.42 2.40 -22.07
C TYR A 274 14.66 3.66 -21.68
N TYR A 275 14.09 3.61 -20.48
CA TYR A 275 13.31 4.69 -19.89
C TYR A 275 13.85 4.98 -18.50
N ILE A 276 13.86 6.24 -18.11
CA ILE A 276 13.98 6.67 -16.72
C ILE A 276 12.60 7.10 -16.29
N ARG A 277 12.14 6.62 -15.15
CA ARG A 277 10.91 7.06 -14.52
C ARG A 277 11.29 7.75 -13.21
N VAL A 278 10.66 8.88 -12.95
CA VAL A 278 10.69 9.57 -11.66
C VAL A 278 9.25 9.62 -11.20
N SER A 279 8.95 9.19 -9.98
CA SER A 279 7.56 9.13 -9.53
C SER A 279 7.34 9.72 -8.16
N HIS A 280 6.22 10.45 -8.02
CA HIS A 280 5.80 11.01 -6.76
C HIS A 280 5.31 9.90 -5.85
N VAL A 281 5.80 9.90 -4.61
CA VAL A 281 5.31 9.02 -3.56
C VAL A 281 4.27 9.80 -2.75
N PRO A 282 2.96 9.58 -2.98
CA PRO A 282 1.94 10.31 -2.24
C PRO A 282 2.04 9.99 -0.76
N PHE A 283 2.12 11.03 0.07
CA PHE A 283 1.99 10.85 1.51
C PHE A 283 0.60 10.32 1.84
N ILE A 284 0.60 9.18 2.47
CA ILE A 284 -0.55 8.67 3.19
C ILE A 284 -0.33 9.08 4.65
N PRO A 285 -1.31 9.74 5.31
CA PRO A 285 -1.17 10.07 6.72
C PRO A 285 -0.86 8.81 7.50
N GLN A 286 0.35 8.76 8.06
CA GLN A 286 0.67 7.88 9.15
C GLN A 286 -0.32 8.20 10.27
N ILE A 287 -1.30 7.33 10.54
CA ILE A 287 -1.98 7.39 11.83
C ILE A 287 -0.95 6.89 12.83
N PRO A 288 -0.41 7.75 13.71
CA PRO A 288 0.66 7.32 14.60
C PRO A 288 0.12 6.22 15.52
N LEU A 289 0.80 5.07 15.53
CA LEU A 289 0.69 4.11 16.63
C LEU A 289 0.95 4.87 17.95
N ALA A 290 0.18 4.55 18.99
CA ALA A 290 0.25 5.23 20.28
C ALA A 290 1.70 5.33 20.79
N GLY A 291 2.26 6.55 20.79
CA GLY A 291 3.60 6.84 21.31
C GLY A 291 4.70 7.06 20.27
N GLN A 292 4.42 6.93 18.97
CA GLN A 292 5.38 7.27 17.89
C GLN A 292 5.07 8.68 17.35
N THR A 293 6.09 9.53 17.23
CA THR A 293 5.99 10.79 16.47
C THR A 293 6.88 10.69 15.24
N PHE A 294 6.29 10.52 14.07
CA PHE A 294 7.00 10.73 12.82
C PHE A 294 6.98 12.21 12.47
N ALA A 295 8.09 12.73 11.95
CA ALA A 295 8.03 14.00 11.23
C ALA A 295 7.12 13.77 10.01
N PRO A 296 6.10 14.62 9.77
CA PRO A 296 5.24 14.45 8.60
C PRO A 296 6.09 14.52 7.34
N ILE A 297 6.09 13.45 6.55
CA ILE A 297 6.61 13.49 5.17
C ILE A 297 5.59 14.32 4.38
N PRO A 298 5.96 15.45 3.75
CA PRO A 298 4.98 16.27 3.06
C PRO A 298 4.31 15.50 1.90
N ASN A 299 2.97 15.53 1.80
CA ASN A 299 2.24 15.20 0.55
C ASN A 299 2.37 16.33 -0.46
N ALA A 300 3.59 16.78 -0.71
CA ALA A 300 3.83 17.97 -1.50
C ALA A 300 4.40 17.55 -2.85
N ASP A 301 3.93 18.22 -3.89
CA ASP A 301 4.63 18.19 -5.16
C ASP A 301 6.11 18.55 -4.92
N THR A 302 7.00 17.78 -5.52
CA THR A 302 8.45 17.91 -5.32
C THR A 302 9.10 18.25 -6.65
N ASN A 303 9.89 19.32 -6.65
CA ASN A 303 10.80 19.59 -7.76
C ASN A 303 12.02 18.70 -7.58
N TYR A 304 12.62 18.30 -8.69
CA TYR A 304 13.85 17.52 -8.67
C TYR A 304 14.82 17.96 -9.76
N ASN A 305 16.08 17.58 -9.59
CA ASN A 305 17.07 17.55 -10.66
C ASN A 305 17.47 16.10 -10.91
N LEU A 306 17.21 15.62 -12.12
CA LEU A 306 17.66 14.33 -12.59
C LEU A 306 19.02 14.50 -13.27
N ASN A 307 20.06 14.01 -12.62
CA ASN A 307 21.42 13.99 -13.13
C ASN A 307 21.71 12.61 -13.71
N ILE A 308 22.08 12.57 -14.99
CA ILE A 308 22.36 11.37 -15.76
C ILE A 308 23.82 11.41 -16.15
N SER A 309 24.60 10.38 -15.80
CA SER A 309 25.98 10.22 -16.23
C SER A 309 26.18 8.90 -16.97
N VAL A 310 26.97 8.96 -18.04
CA VAL A 310 27.30 7.79 -18.88
C VAL A 310 28.80 7.55 -18.85
N ALA A 311 29.21 6.38 -18.37
CA ALA A 311 30.60 5.93 -18.27
C ALA A 311 30.88 4.70 -19.14
#